data_AF-A0A7K3GCY3-F1
#
_entry.id   AF-A0A7K3GCY3-F1
#
_cell.length_a   1.000
_cell.length_b   1.000
_cell.length_c   1.000
_cell.angle_alpha   90.00
_cell.angle_beta   90.00
_cell.angle_gamma   90.00
#
_symmetry.space_group_name_H-M   'P 1'
#
loop_
_entity.id
_entity.type
_entity.pdbx_description
1 polymer ?
#
loop_
_entity_poly.entity_id
_entity_poly.type
_entity_poly.pdbx_seq_one_letter_code
_entity_poly.pdbx_strand_id
1 'polypeptide(L)'
;MELPIQVFPRPCEGAQSFIDRLATANYLKPGYLHTCLCDPPRYRGTLSWSRLAAATGRDPLELREVLERTPPPPPDLLLCEYCGRPPRPNVEAGPAPWWCSARCRRRDDLLKSAPSSNGILPDQKQVLPCPGCGAQFIRPAVSPRSACSPRCHGRNVRAQQAELALYENPDAVEDEST
;
A
#
# COMPACT_ATOMS: atom_id res chain seq x y z
N MET A 1 -23.42 -0.03 -7.74
CA MET A 1 -22.28 0.36 -8.59
C MET A 1 -21.05 0.00 -7.81
N GLU A 2 -20.32 -1.00 -8.29
CA GLU A 2 -19.15 -1.52 -7.60
C GLU A 2 -17.92 -0.68 -7.97
N LEU A 3 -17.04 -0.46 -7.00
CA LEU A 3 -15.78 0.23 -7.24
C LEU A 3 -14.78 -0.69 -7.97
N PRO A 4 -13.90 -0.16 -8.84
CA PRO A 4 -12.95 -0.97 -9.61
C PRO A 4 -11.94 -1.73 -8.75
N ILE A 5 -11.48 -1.13 -7.66
CA ILE A 5 -10.47 -1.71 -6.77
C ILE A 5 -11.13 -2.08 -5.45
N GLN A 6 -11.16 -3.38 -5.18
CA GLN A 6 -11.75 -3.92 -3.96
C GLN A 6 -10.68 -4.13 -2.88
N VAL A 7 -10.97 -3.69 -1.66
CA VAL A 7 -10.10 -3.91 -0.50
C VAL A 7 -10.70 -4.98 0.42
N PHE A 8 -9.84 -5.79 1.02
CA PHE A 8 -10.29 -6.81 1.96
C PHE A 8 -10.72 -6.16 3.29
N PRO A 9 -11.95 -6.41 3.80
CA PRO A 9 -12.39 -5.93 5.10
C PRO A 9 -11.65 -6.68 6.19
N ARG A 10 -11.12 -5.93 7.16
CA ARG A 10 -10.43 -6.49 8.32
C ARG A 10 -11.45 -6.62 9.47
N PRO A 11 -11.40 -7.72 10.24
CA PRO A 11 -12.19 -7.82 11.45
C PRO A 11 -11.92 -6.63 12.37
N CYS A 12 -12.98 -6.06 12.95
CA CYS A 12 -12.92 -5.02 13.98
C CYS A 12 -12.29 -3.69 13.55
N GLU A 13 -12.01 -3.46 12.26
CA GLU A 13 -11.36 -2.21 11.82
C GLU A 13 -12.28 -0.98 11.87
N GLY A 14 -13.59 -1.22 11.96
CA GLY A 14 -14.61 -0.18 11.91
C GLY A 14 -14.88 0.33 10.50
N ALA A 15 -16.11 0.82 10.28
CA ALA A 15 -16.56 1.25 8.96
C ALA A 15 -15.73 2.40 8.37
N GLN A 16 -15.31 3.37 9.19
CA GLN A 16 -14.58 4.54 8.71
C GLN A 16 -13.18 4.18 8.18
N SER A 17 -12.43 3.36 8.92
CA SER A 17 -11.09 2.91 8.52
C SER A 17 -11.15 2.10 7.22
N PHE A 18 -12.18 1.26 7.08
CA PHE A 18 -12.43 0.52 5.84
C PHE A 18 -12.74 1.47 4.66
N ILE A 19 -13.58 2.48 4.86
CA ILE A 19 -13.93 3.49 3.83
C ILE A 19 -12.69 4.28 3.41
N ASP A 20 -11.84 4.70 4.33
CA ASP A 20 -10.63 5.47 4.02
C ASP A 20 -9.65 4.64 3.17
N ARG A 21 -9.49 3.35 3.50
CA ARG A 21 -8.69 2.41 2.71
C ARG A 21 -9.29 2.17 1.33
N LEU A 22 -10.60 1.99 1.25
CA LEU A 22 -11.33 1.78 0.00
C LEU A 22 -11.24 3.01 -0.92
N ALA A 23 -11.37 4.22 -0.35
CA ALA A 23 -11.20 5.47 -1.07
C ALA A 23 -9.77 5.62 -1.60
N THR A 24 -8.78 5.39 -0.74
CA THR A 24 -7.35 5.46 -1.10
C THR A 24 -7.03 4.48 -2.24
N ALA A 25 -7.55 3.25 -2.17
CA ALA A 25 -7.33 2.24 -3.20
C ALA A 25 -7.94 2.61 -4.56
N ASN A 26 -9.04 3.36 -4.56
CA ASN A 26 -9.72 3.82 -5.79
C ASN A 26 -9.34 5.26 -6.20
N TYR A 27 -8.29 5.84 -5.60
CA TYR A 27 -7.87 7.22 -5.85
C TYR A 27 -8.98 8.27 -5.63
N LEU A 28 -9.89 7.99 -4.68
CA LEU A 28 -10.96 8.89 -4.28
C LEU A 28 -10.56 9.61 -2.99
N LYS A 29 -11.12 10.82 -2.78
CA LYS A 29 -11.03 11.49 -1.48
C LYS A 29 -11.92 10.75 -0.47
N PRO A 30 -11.43 10.41 0.73
CA PRO A 30 -12.23 9.70 1.73
C PRO A 30 -13.54 10.40 2.09
N GLY A 31 -13.50 11.72 2.29
CA GLY A 31 -14.72 12.51 2.55
C GLY A 31 -15.71 12.50 1.39
N TYR A 32 -15.24 12.43 0.15
CA TYR A 32 -16.12 12.33 -1.03
C TYR A 32 -16.82 10.97 -1.06
N LEU A 33 -16.06 9.88 -0.89
CA LEU A 33 -16.63 8.54 -0.85
C LEU A 33 -17.62 8.40 0.32
N HIS A 34 -17.26 8.88 1.51
CA HIS A 34 -18.14 8.88 2.68
C HIS A 34 -19.47 9.59 2.38
N THR A 35 -19.43 10.78 1.78
CA THR A 35 -20.64 11.51 1.39
C THR A 35 -21.51 10.73 0.40
N CYS A 36 -20.92 10.03 -0.57
CA CYS A 36 -21.67 9.19 -1.51
C CYS A 36 -22.34 7.98 -0.82
N LEU A 37 -21.71 7.47 0.24
CA LEU A 37 -22.17 6.30 1.00
C LEU A 37 -23.23 6.65 2.07
N CYS A 38 -23.40 7.92 2.43
CA CYS A 38 -24.50 8.38 3.29
C CYS A 38 -25.82 8.44 2.51
N ASP A 39 -26.95 8.25 3.20
CA ASP A 39 -28.27 8.40 2.59
C ASP A 39 -28.67 9.88 2.38
N PRO A 40 -29.21 10.26 1.21
CA PRO A 40 -29.76 11.59 0.97
C PRO A 40 -31.02 11.78 1.84
N PRO A 41 -31.37 13.02 2.23
CA PRO A 41 -30.82 14.30 1.77
C PRO A 41 -29.61 14.80 2.58
N ARG A 42 -29.15 14.04 3.58
CA ARG A 42 -28.08 14.47 4.49
C ARG A 42 -26.77 13.78 4.13
N TYR A 43 -25.99 14.42 3.26
CA TYR A 43 -24.62 14.06 2.85
C TYR A 43 -23.57 14.05 3.99
N ARG A 44 -24.02 14.29 5.23
CA ARG A 44 -23.30 14.20 6.51
C ARG A 44 -24.09 13.36 7.52
N GLY A 45 -24.80 12.34 7.04
CA GLY A 45 -25.69 11.49 7.82
C GLY A 45 -25.07 10.14 8.17
N THR A 46 -25.91 9.24 8.68
CA THR A 46 -25.55 7.86 8.99
C THR A 46 -25.10 7.12 7.73
N LEU A 47 -24.02 6.34 7.85
CA LEU A 47 -23.53 5.48 6.79
C LEU A 47 -24.60 4.48 6.37
N SER A 48 -24.86 4.38 5.06
CA SER A 48 -25.77 3.38 4.52
C SER A 48 -25.01 2.08 4.20
N TRP A 49 -25.26 1.04 4.99
CA TRP A 49 -24.64 -0.28 4.80
C TRP A 49 -24.95 -0.88 3.42
N SER A 50 -26.17 -0.66 2.91
CA SER A 50 -26.58 -1.10 1.58
C SER A 50 -25.76 -0.45 0.47
N ARG A 51 -25.38 0.84 0.63
CA ARG A 51 -24.53 1.54 -0.35
C ARG A 51 -23.08 1.08 -0.27
N LEU A 52 -22.57 0.87 0.94
CA LEU A 52 -21.21 0.35 1.13
C LEU A 52 -21.07 -1.07 0.57
N ALA A 53 -22.07 -1.92 0.81
CA ALA A 53 -22.19 -3.25 0.22
C ALA A 53 -22.22 -3.19 -1.32
N ALA A 54 -23.06 -2.33 -1.88
CA ALA A 54 -23.16 -2.13 -3.32
C ALA A 54 -21.87 -1.56 -3.95
N ALA A 55 -21.07 -0.79 -3.20
CA ALA A 55 -19.77 -0.29 -3.63
C ALA A 55 -18.68 -1.36 -3.60
N THR A 56 -18.86 -2.39 -2.78
CA THR A 56 -17.86 -3.45 -2.55
C THR A 56 -18.21 -4.81 -3.17
N GLY A 57 -19.43 -4.96 -3.70
CA GLY A 57 -19.94 -6.21 -4.24
C GLY A 57 -20.12 -7.29 -3.18
N ARG A 58 -20.45 -6.90 -1.94
CA ARG A 58 -20.56 -7.79 -0.77
C ARG A 58 -21.96 -7.75 -0.19
N ASP A 59 -22.31 -8.76 0.61
CA ASP A 59 -23.53 -8.73 1.41
C ASP A 59 -23.42 -7.67 2.54
N PRO A 60 -24.45 -6.84 2.75
CA PRO A 60 -24.42 -5.77 3.76
C PRO A 60 -24.37 -6.28 5.20
N LEU A 61 -25.02 -7.41 5.51
CA LEU A 61 -25.01 -7.98 6.86
C LEU A 61 -23.66 -8.60 7.17
N GLU A 62 -23.09 -9.37 6.24
CA GLU A 62 -21.76 -9.96 6.40
C GLU A 62 -20.68 -8.88 6.52
N LEU A 63 -20.74 -7.84 5.70
CA LEU A 63 -19.78 -6.75 5.74
C LEU A 63 -19.85 -5.99 7.06
N ARG A 64 -21.08 -5.72 7.53
CA ARG A 64 -21.31 -5.09 8.82
C ARG A 64 -20.78 -5.95 9.95
N GLU A 65 -21.09 -7.25 9.96
CA GLU A 65 -20.63 -8.17 11.00
C GLU A 65 -19.10 -8.24 11.07
N VAL A 66 -18.40 -8.27 9.93
CA VAL A 66 -16.94 -8.28 9.91
C VAL A 66 -16.36 -6.96 10.43
N LEU A 67 -16.90 -5.81 10.02
CA LEU A 67 -16.35 -4.49 10.34
C LEU A 67 -16.72 -4.01 11.75
N GLU A 68 -17.95 -4.30 12.19
CA GLU A 68 -18.48 -3.93 13.51
C GLU A 68 -18.29 -5.03 14.55
N ARG A 69 -17.63 -6.15 14.22
CA ARG A 69 -17.32 -7.19 15.20
C ARG A 69 -16.65 -6.52 16.39
N THR A 70 -17.35 -6.44 17.51
CA THR A 70 -16.77 -6.01 18.77
C THR A 70 -15.79 -7.10 19.15
N PRO A 71 -14.49 -6.80 19.33
CA PRO A 71 -13.59 -7.81 19.88
C PRO A 71 -14.15 -8.23 21.25
N PRO A 72 -14.28 -9.53 21.56
CA PRO A 72 -14.52 -9.94 22.94
C PRO A 72 -13.33 -9.46 23.81
N PRO A 73 -13.55 -8.91 25.02
CA PRO A 73 -12.45 -8.67 25.96
C PRO A 73 -11.91 -10.01 26.56
N PRO A 74 -10.66 -10.04 27.07
CA PRO A 74 -9.60 -11.07 26.85
C PRO A 74 -9.49 -12.12 28.00
N PRO A 75 -8.64 -13.20 27.97
CA PRO A 75 -7.27 -13.32 27.42
C PRO A 75 -6.82 -14.62 26.71
N ASP A 76 -7.67 -15.63 26.50
CA ASP A 76 -7.16 -16.99 26.17
C ASP A 76 -7.18 -17.37 24.67
N LEU A 77 -7.78 -16.55 23.81
CA LEU A 77 -7.75 -16.76 22.35
C LEU A 77 -6.96 -15.66 21.66
N LEU A 78 -5.67 -15.90 21.48
CA LEU A 78 -4.88 -15.21 20.46
C LEU A 78 -5.57 -15.48 19.11
N LEU A 79 -6.03 -14.45 18.41
CA LEU A 79 -6.43 -14.55 17.01
C LEU A 79 -5.39 -13.82 16.18
N CYS A 80 -5.09 -14.33 14.99
CA CYS A 80 -4.15 -13.66 14.13
C CYS A 80 -4.76 -12.37 13.55
N GLU A 81 -4.11 -11.24 13.83
CA GLU A 81 -4.49 -9.89 13.39
C GLU A 81 -4.71 -9.77 11.86
N TYR A 82 -4.04 -10.62 11.08
CA TYR A 82 -4.10 -10.56 9.62
C TYR A 82 -5.16 -11.44 8.97
N CYS A 83 -5.45 -12.58 9.58
CA CYS A 83 -6.27 -13.63 8.96
C CYS A 83 -7.52 -13.97 9.79
N GLY A 84 -7.62 -13.47 11.03
CA GLY A 84 -8.70 -13.78 11.97
C GLY A 84 -8.75 -15.23 12.44
N ARG A 85 -7.82 -16.09 11.99
CA ARG A 85 -7.75 -17.49 12.40
C ARG A 85 -6.96 -17.63 13.71
N PRO A 86 -7.31 -18.60 14.56
CA PRO A 86 -6.50 -18.93 15.72
C PRO A 86 -5.09 -19.36 15.25
N PRO A 87 -4.01 -18.89 15.91
CA PRO A 87 -2.69 -19.43 15.71
C PRO A 87 -2.70 -20.90 16.11
N ARG A 88 -1.92 -21.71 15.39
CA ARG A 88 -1.78 -23.12 15.76
C ARG A 88 -1.17 -23.14 17.18
N PRO A 89 -1.79 -23.83 18.15
CA PRO A 89 -1.20 -23.98 19.46
C PRO A 89 0.13 -24.69 19.29
N ASN A 90 1.22 -24.04 19.68
CA ASN A 90 2.54 -24.64 19.65
C ASN A 90 2.68 -25.45 20.95
N VAL A 91 2.58 -26.78 20.87
CA VAL A 91 2.56 -27.65 22.06
C VAL A 91 3.93 -27.67 22.76
N GLU A 92 5.01 -27.26 22.09
CA GLU A 92 6.38 -27.48 22.56
C GLU A 92 7.22 -26.21 22.77
N ALA A 93 6.73 -25.01 22.43
CA ALA A 93 7.55 -23.80 22.60
C ALA A 93 6.71 -22.55 22.88
N GLY A 94 6.72 -22.15 24.16
CA GLY A 94 6.45 -20.78 24.63
C GLY A 94 5.05 -20.21 24.34
N PRO A 95 4.82 -18.93 24.70
CA PRO A 95 3.57 -18.24 24.39
C PRO A 95 3.33 -18.27 22.87
N ALA A 96 2.13 -18.71 22.48
CA ALA A 96 1.79 -18.96 21.09
C ALA A 96 2.04 -17.71 20.24
N PRO A 97 2.72 -17.83 19.09
CA PRO A 97 2.97 -16.68 18.24
C PRO A 97 1.64 -16.08 17.77
N TRP A 98 1.56 -14.75 17.75
CA TRP A 98 0.38 -13.97 17.35
C TRP A 98 0.00 -14.09 15.86
N TRP A 99 0.68 -14.96 15.10
CA TRP A 99 0.45 -15.20 13.67
C TRP A 99 -0.05 -16.61 13.37
N CYS A 100 -1.05 -16.74 12.48
CA CYS A 100 -1.67 -18.04 12.15
C CYS A 100 -0.83 -18.95 11.23
N SER A 101 0.19 -18.40 10.55
CA SER A 101 1.05 -19.14 9.63
C SER A 101 2.34 -18.39 9.32
N ALA A 102 3.34 -19.10 8.77
CA ALA A 102 4.57 -18.48 8.23
C ALA A 102 4.30 -17.47 7.11
N ARG A 103 3.13 -17.55 6.46
CA ARG A 103 2.69 -16.56 5.46
C ARG A 103 2.23 -15.26 6.13
N CYS A 104 1.49 -15.34 7.23
CA CYS A 104 1.08 -14.17 8.01
C CYS A 104 2.26 -13.51 8.73
N ARG A 105 3.20 -14.31 9.26
CA ARG A 105 4.47 -13.79 9.80
C ARG A 105 5.25 -13.00 8.76
N ARG A 106 5.52 -13.60 7.59
CA ARG A 106 6.23 -12.92 6.49
C ARG A 106 5.51 -11.65 6.02
N ARG A 107 4.18 -11.65 6.01
CA ARG A 107 3.40 -10.47 5.63
C ARG A 107 3.54 -9.33 6.64
N ASP A 108 3.56 -9.66 7.93
CA ASP A 108 3.85 -8.69 8.98
C ASP A 108 5.27 -8.13 8.88
N ASP A 109 6.26 -9.02 8.73
CA ASP A 109 7.65 -8.62 8.57
C ASP A 109 7.80 -7.66 7.39
N LEU A 110 7.13 -7.94 6.27
CA LEU A 110 7.10 -7.07 5.09
C LEU A 110 6.39 -5.74 5.34
N LEU A 111 5.33 -5.70 6.16
CA LEU A 111 4.64 -4.45 6.51
C LEU A 111 5.46 -3.60 7.49
N LYS A 112 6.17 -4.23 8.42
CA LYS A 112 7.10 -3.57 9.35
C LYS A 112 8.37 -3.09 8.66
N SER A 113 8.89 -3.87 7.71
CA SER A 113 10.05 -3.51 6.91
C SER A 113 9.71 -2.58 5.74
N ALA A 114 8.43 -2.48 5.37
CA ALA A 114 7.99 -1.50 4.38
C ALA A 114 8.16 -0.11 4.99
N PRO A 115 8.96 0.79 4.39
CA PRO A 115 8.97 2.18 4.81
C PRO A 115 7.57 2.72 4.57
N SER A 116 6.81 2.95 5.65
CA SER A 116 5.52 3.60 5.52
C SER A 116 5.79 4.98 4.91
N SER A 117 5.01 5.36 3.88
CA SER A 117 5.09 6.69 3.27
C SER A 117 4.90 7.82 4.30
N ASN A 118 4.33 7.49 5.46
CA ASN A 118 4.01 8.39 6.56
C ASN A 118 5.04 8.36 7.71
N GLY A 119 6.03 7.44 7.70
CA GLY A 119 7.05 7.31 8.75
C GLY A 119 8.35 8.06 8.46
N ILE A 120 8.45 8.71 7.30
CA ILE A 120 9.62 9.50 6.92
C ILE A 120 9.45 10.89 7.51
N LEU A 121 10.17 11.16 8.61
CA LEU A 121 10.30 12.50 9.17
C LEU A 121 10.72 13.50 8.05
N PRO A 122 10.32 14.77 8.10
CA PRO A 122 10.63 15.75 7.05
C PRO A 122 12.12 15.82 6.69
N ASP A 123 13.00 15.64 7.68
CA ASP A 123 14.46 15.67 7.55
C ASP A 123 15.06 14.42 6.84
N GLN A 124 14.27 13.37 6.65
CA GLN A 124 14.69 12.13 5.98
C GLN A 124 14.32 12.09 4.49
N LYS A 125 13.89 13.22 3.93
CA LYS A 125 13.56 13.39 2.51
C LYS A 125 14.64 14.23 1.84
N GLN A 126 15.17 13.74 0.73
CA GLN A 126 16.13 14.48 -0.10
C GLN A 126 15.44 14.95 -1.38
N VAL A 127 15.66 16.23 -1.71
CA VAL A 127 15.30 16.80 -3.02
C VAL A 127 16.54 16.73 -3.90
N LEU A 128 16.45 15.97 -4.99
CA LEU A 128 17.57 15.78 -5.92
C LEU A 128 17.10 16.03 -7.35
N PRO A 129 17.95 16.57 -8.23
CA PRO A 129 17.66 16.62 -9.66
C PRO A 129 17.71 15.21 -10.25
N CYS A 130 16.75 14.88 -11.10
CA CYS A 130 16.74 13.60 -11.80
C CYS A 130 17.80 13.58 -12.91
N PRO A 131 18.69 12.57 -12.98
CA PRO A 131 19.72 12.51 -14.03
C PRO A 131 19.12 12.33 -15.44
N GLY A 132 17.92 11.75 -15.55
CA GLY A 132 17.29 11.51 -16.86
C GLY A 132 16.52 12.70 -17.44
N CYS A 133 16.05 13.64 -16.61
CA CYS A 133 15.20 14.76 -17.08
C CYS A 133 15.47 16.12 -16.41
N GLY A 134 16.41 16.19 -15.46
CA GLY A 134 16.72 17.40 -14.70
C GLY A 134 15.67 17.82 -13.66
N ALA A 135 14.47 17.21 -13.67
CA ALA A 135 13.40 17.58 -12.76
C ALA A 135 13.77 17.26 -11.30
N GLN A 136 13.45 18.19 -10.40
CA GLN A 136 13.58 17.96 -8.96
C GLN A 136 12.55 16.92 -8.52
N PHE A 137 13.00 15.91 -7.78
CA PHE A 137 12.11 14.92 -7.18
C PHE A 137 12.52 14.63 -5.73
N ILE A 138 11.51 14.26 -4.94
CA ILE A 138 11.68 13.95 -3.52
C ILE A 138 11.82 12.43 -3.38
N ARG A 139 12.86 11.99 -2.69
CA ARG A 139 13.01 10.58 -2.30
C ARG A 139 13.33 10.45 -0.81
N PRO A 140 12.98 9.31 -0.19
CA PRO A 140 13.54 8.94 1.10
C PRO A 140 15.07 8.85 0.99
N ALA A 141 15.81 9.34 1.98
CA ALA A 141 17.28 9.30 1.99
C ALA A 141 17.85 7.87 1.84
N VAL A 142 17.13 6.87 2.36
CA VAL A 142 17.52 5.44 2.30
C VAL A 142 17.07 4.77 0.99
N SER A 143 16.36 5.48 0.11
CA SER A 143 15.83 4.87 -1.11
C SER A 143 16.93 4.65 -2.15
N PRO A 144 17.06 3.44 -2.73
CA PRO A 144 17.99 3.18 -3.85
C PRO A 144 17.54 3.87 -5.15
N ARG A 145 16.35 4.49 -5.17
CA ARG A 145 15.80 5.15 -6.34
C ARG A 145 16.62 6.38 -6.70
N SER A 146 17.26 6.37 -7.87
CA SER A 146 18.05 7.48 -8.40
C SER A 146 17.32 8.35 -9.44
N ALA A 147 16.12 7.96 -9.86
CA ALA A 147 15.36 8.67 -10.89
C ALA A 147 13.89 8.91 -10.51
N CYS A 148 13.32 10.00 -11.03
CA CYS A 148 11.96 10.42 -10.74
C CYS A 148 10.89 9.47 -11.31
N SER A 149 11.22 8.59 -12.25
CA SER A 149 10.29 7.61 -12.84
C SER A 149 11.03 6.40 -13.43
N PRO A 150 10.36 5.26 -13.66
CA PRO A 150 10.93 4.12 -14.38
C PRO A 150 11.42 4.50 -15.79
N ARG A 151 10.72 5.42 -16.47
CA ARG A 151 11.14 5.96 -17.77
C ARG A 151 12.47 6.70 -17.69
N CYS A 152 12.62 7.59 -16.70
CA CYS A 152 13.87 8.33 -16.51
C CYS A 152 15.02 7.42 -16.03
N HIS A 153 14.71 6.39 -15.25
CA HIS A 153 15.69 5.36 -14.89
C HIS A 153 16.22 4.64 -16.13
N GLY A 154 15.33 4.14 -17.00
CA GLY A 154 15.73 3.48 -18.24
C GLY A 154 16.51 4.40 -19.20
N ARG A 155 16.22 5.71 -19.21
CA ARG A 155 17.01 6.68 -19.98
C ARG A 155 18.41 6.84 -19.41
N ASN A 156 18.56 6.93 -18.10
CA ASN A 156 19.87 7.05 -17.44
C ASN A 156 20.75 5.82 -17.68
N VAL A 157 20.17 4.62 -17.55
CA VAL A 157 20.88 3.36 -17.82
C VAL A 157 21.40 3.31 -19.26
N ARG A 158 20.56 3.69 -20.24
CA ARG A 158 20.99 3.75 -21.65
C ARG A 158 22.10 4.78 -21.90
N ALA A 159 22.01 5.95 -21.26
CA ALA A 159 23.06 6.98 -21.39
C ALA A 159 24.40 6.47 -20.85
N GLN A 160 24.39 5.85 -19.66
CA GLN A 160 25.58 5.26 -19.05
C GLN A 160 26.16 4.11 -19.89
N GLN A 161 25.31 3.28 -20.48
CA GLN A 161 25.74 2.22 -21.41
C GLN A 161 26.38 2.80 -22.68
N ALA A 162 25.84 3.90 -23.23
CA ALA A 162 26.43 4.58 -24.38
C ALA A 162 27.79 5.20 -24.05
N GLU A 163 27.94 5.81 -22.87
CA GLU A 163 29.23 6.34 -22.40
C GLU A 163 30.28 5.23 -22.23
N LEU A 164 29.91 4.10 -21.64
CA LEU A 164 30.80 2.94 -21.50
C LEU A 164 31.20 2.38 -22.87
N ALA A 165 30.26 2.28 -23.81
CA ALA A 165 30.56 1.81 -25.16
C ALA A 165 31.56 2.73 -25.90
N LEU A 166 31.49 4.04 -25.69
CA LEU A 166 32.46 5.00 -26.24
C LEU A 166 33.84 4.86 -25.59
N TYR A 167 33.91 4.52 -24.29
CA TYR A 167 35.17 4.26 -23.61
C TYR A 167 35.80 2.92 -24.05
N GLU A 168 34.98 1.90 -24.29
CA GLU A 168 35.42 0.57 -24.73
C GLU A 168 35.85 0.53 -26.21
N ASN A 169 35.39 1.46 -27.04
CA ASN A 169 35.76 1.56 -28.45
C ASN A 169 35.99 3.02 -28.90
N PRO A 170 37.12 3.63 -28.51
CA PRO A 170 37.42 5.03 -28.81
C PRO A 170 37.63 5.32 -30.31
N ASP A 171 37.94 4.31 -31.12
CA ASP A 171 38.24 4.44 -32.56
C ASP A 171 36.98 4.39 -33.45
N ALA A 172 35.79 4.19 -32.89
CA ALA A 172 34.53 4.08 -33.65
C ALA A 172 34.04 5.39 -34.30
N VAL A 173 34.73 6.51 -34.09
CA VAL A 173 34.36 7.84 -34.61
C VAL A 173 35.14 8.21 -35.89
N GLU A 174 36.17 7.45 -36.25
CA GLU A 174 37.03 7.72 -37.40
C GLU A 174 36.78 6.74 -38.57
N ASP A 175 35.59 6.77 -39.18
CA ASP A 175 35.38 6.07 -40.46
C ASP A 175 34.19 6.65 -41.27
N GLU A 176 34.17 7.97 -41.47
CA GLU A 176 33.36 8.60 -42.54
C GLU A 176 34.20 9.67 -43.26
N SER A 177 35.25 9.25 -43.96
CA SER A 177 35.97 10.08 -44.93
C SER A 177 36.69 9.22 -45.96
N THR A 178 35.95 8.69 -46.94
CA THR A 178 36.49 8.40 -48.27
C THR A 178 35.41 8.62 -49.31
#